data_AF-A0A8T7KE92-F1
#
_entry.id   AF-A0A8T7KE92-F1
#
_cell.length_a   1.000
_cell.length_b   1.000
_cell.length_c   1.000
_cell.angle_alpha   90.00
_cell.angle_beta   90.00
_cell.angle_gamma   90.00
#
_symmetry.space_group_name_H-M   'P 1'
#
loop_
_entity.id
_entity.type
_entity.pdbx_description
1 polymer ?
#
loop_
_entity_poly.entity_id
_entity_poly.type
_entity_poly.pdbx_seq_one_letter_code
_entity_poly.pdbx_strand_id
1 'polypeptide(L)'
;MVKLTKTKGEIIQKSNELAIEYEAKYKGCGECTFLAVIDALRWGGLEIIPKGMQDRLFSGVCVTTAGIGLICDGNCGAVASGALAIGLALGIHGGPQGGPLYLMNLQKGFATVRNTLVNRCYQKYNSILCTAIQRKWFGKAWDLTRDDMNMEFLGITHGCAIMEITMWTTEIILDEFEKGNVKGYVGSPHVKP
;
A
#
# COMPACT_ATOMS: atom_id res chain seq x y z
N MET A 1 19.15 6.41 -15.64
CA MET A 1 17.79 6.90 -15.31
C MET A 1 16.87 5.70 -15.43
N VAL A 2 16.06 5.41 -14.41
CA VAL A 2 15.12 4.27 -14.46
C VAL A 2 14.12 4.53 -15.59
N LYS A 3 13.85 3.50 -16.41
CA LYS A 3 12.89 3.57 -17.52
C LYS A 3 11.92 2.41 -17.36
N LEU A 4 10.62 2.70 -17.45
CA LEU A 4 9.58 1.68 -17.39
C LEU A 4 9.71 0.75 -18.61
N THR A 5 9.57 -0.55 -18.36
CA THR A 5 9.54 -1.61 -19.38
C THR A 5 8.12 -1.94 -19.82
N LYS A 6 7.12 -1.40 -19.12
CA LYS A 6 5.68 -1.59 -19.32
C LYS A 6 4.97 -0.23 -19.26
N THR A 7 3.83 -0.13 -19.91
CA THR A 7 2.99 1.07 -19.81
C THR A 7 2.40 1.20 -18.40
N LYS A 8 2.07 2.43 -18.00
CA LYS A 8 1.40 2.69 -16.72
C LYS A 8 0.12 1.86 -16.55
N GLY A 9 -0.70 1.75 -17.59
CA GLY A 9 -1.92 0.95 -17.58
C GLY A 9 -1.65 -0.54 -17.35
N GLU A 10 -0.63 -1.10 -18.02
CA GLU A 10 -0.23 -2.50 -17.80
C GLU A 10 0.24 -2.74 -16.36
N ILE A 11 0.98 -1.79 -15.76
CA ILE A 11 1.49 -1.93 -14.39
C ILE A 11 0.35 -1.89 -13.37
N ILE A 12 -0.63 -0.98 -13.56
CA ILE A 12 -1.82 -0.90 -12.71
C ILE A 12 -2.67 -2.17 -12.85
N GLN A 13 -2.86 -2.66 -14.08
CA GLN A 13 -3.56 -3.92 -14.30
C GLN A 13 -2.82 -5.08 -13.64
N LYS A 14 -1.47 -5.10 -13.73
CA LYS A 14 -0.67 -6.13 -13.10
C LYS A 14 -0.79 -6.12 -11.58
N SER A 15 -0.86 -4.94 -10.97
CA SER A 15 -1.04 -4.84 -9.52
C SER A 15 -2.40 -5.36 -9.08
N ASN A 16 -3.45 -5.17 -9.88
CA ASN A 16 -4.76 -5.78 -9.63
C ASN A 16 -4.71 -7.32 -9.71
N GLU A 17 -4.06 -7.88 -10.73
CA GLU A 17 -3.91 -9.34 -10.86
C GLU A 17 -3.15 -9.94 -9.66
N LEU A 18 -2.04 -9.31 -9.26
CA LEU A 18 -1.26 -9.75 -8.11
C LEU A 18 -2.04 -9.59 -6.81
N ALA A 19 -2.88 -8.56 -6.68
CA ALA A 19 -3.74 -8.39 -5.51
C ALA A 19 -4.74 -9.55 -5.36
N ILE A 20 -5.36 -9.98 -6.47
CA ILE A 20 -6.27 -11.13 -6.50
C ILE A 20 -5.52 -12.42 -6.11
N GLU A 21 -4.35 -12.64 -6.72
CA GLU A 21 -3.51 -13.81 -6.44
C GLU A 21 -3.08 -13.87 -4.97
N TYR A 22 -2.60 -12.74 -4.44
CA TYR A 22 -2.13 -12.65 -3.06
C TYR A 22 -3.26 -12.73 -2.05
N GLU A 23 -4.43 -12.17 -2.33
CA GLU A 23 -5.59 -12.37 -1.46
C GLU A 23 -5.96 -13.85 -1.37
N ALA A 24 -6.02 -14.56 -2.50
CA ALA A 24 -6.32 -15.98 -2.51
C ALA A 24 -5.31 -16.79 -1.68
N LYS A 25 -4.04 -16.36 -1.67
CA LYS A 25 -2.94 -17.03 -0.97
C LYS A 25 -2.82 -16.67 0.51
N TYR A 26 -2.92 -15.40 0.87
CA TYR A 26 -2.58 -14.89 2.21
C TYR A 26 -3.76 -14.33 3.00
N LYS A 27 -4.85 -13.92 2.33
CA LYS A 27 -6.07 -13.33 2.90
C LYS A 27 -5.91 -11.98 3.61
N GLY A 28 -4.74 -11.64 4.14
CA GLY A 28 -4.52 -10.40 4.86
C GLY A 28 -4.38 -9.17 3.96
N CYS A 29 -5.20 -8.15 4.21
CA CYS A 29 -5.30 -6.98 3.33
C CYS A 29 -4.03 -6.12 3.30
N GLY A 30 -3.27 -6.05 4.40
CA GLY A 30 -2.05 -5.25 4.45
C GLY A 30 -0.95 -5.82 3.55
N GLU A 31 -0.60 -7.08 3.76
CA GLU A 31 0.43 -7.77 3.00
C GLU A 31 0.07 -7.95 1.52
N CYS A 32 -1.20 -8.23 1.20
CA CYS A 32 -1.62 -8.41 -0.19
C CYS A 32 -1.45 -7.12 -0.99
N THR A 33 -1.92 -5.99 -0.44
CA THR A 33 -1.74 -4.68 -1.06
C THR A 33 -0.28 -4.30 -1.17
N PHE A 34 0.50 -4.43 -0.09
CA PHE A 34 1.91 -4.08 -0.10
C PHE A 34 2.66 -4.87 -1.18
N LEU A 35 2.57 -6.20 -1.16
CA LEU A 35 3.28 -7.06 -2.11
C LEU A 35 2.85 -6.77 -3.55
N ALA A 36 1.55 -6.65 -3.81
CA ALA A 36 1.05 -6.43 -5.16
C ALA A 36 1.53 -5.11 -5.76
N VAL A 37 1.57 -4.03 -4.98
CA VAL A 37 2.15 -2.75 -5.42
C VAL A 37 3.64 -2.89 -5.72
N ILE A 38 4.43 -3.43 -4.77
CA ILE A 38 5.88 -3.53 -4.93
C ILE A 38 6.27 -4.41 -6.13
N ASP A 39 5.61 -5.56 -6.27
CA ASP A 39 5.93 -6.53 -7.32
C ASP A 39 5.47 -6.06 -8.70
N ALA A 40 4.32 -5.36 -8.80
CA ALA A 40 3.87 -4.77 -10.06
C ALA A 40 4.82 -3.66 -10.54
N LEU A 41 5.23 -2.75 -9.63
CA LEU A 41 6.19 -1.69 -9.96
C LEU A 41 7.52 -2.30 -10.42
N ARG A 42 8.05 -3.29 -9.70
CA ARG A 42 9.28 -4.01 -10.09
C ARG A 42 9.13 -4.69 -11.45
N TRP A 43 8.02 -5.37 -11.70
CA TRP A 43 7.70 -5.97 -13.00
C TRP A 43 7.67 -4.94 -14.13
N GLY A 44 7.16 -3.73 -13.84
CA GLY A 44 7.14 -2.59 -14.75
C GLY A 44 8.49 -1.89 -14.95
N GLY A 45 9.57 -2.36 -14.31
CA GLY A 45 10.90 -1.77 -14.39
C GLY A 45 11.16 -0.64 -13.38
N LEU A 46 10.25 -0.38 -12.46
CA LEU A 46 10.41 0.58 -11.37
C LEU A 46 10.56 -0.14 -10.04
N GLU A 47 11.77 -0.56 -9.71
CA GLU A 47 12.05 -1.03 -8.36
C GLU A 47 12.11 0.17 -7.40
N ILE A 48 11.32 0.16 -6.31
CA ILE A 48 11.37 1.23 -5.28
C ILE A 48 12.05 0.77 -3.99
N ILE A 49 12.10 -0.53 -3.74
CA ILE A 49 12.81 -1.17 -2.63
C ILE A 49 13.40 -2.51 -3.11
N PRO A 50 14.58 -2.92 -2.59
CA PRO A 50 15.14 -4.23 -2.91
C PRO A 50 14.30 -5.36 -2.31
N LYS A 51 14.37 -6.55 -2.93
CA LYS A 51 13.62 -7.73 -2.46
C LYS A 51 13.84 -8.05 -0.99
N GLY A 52 15.07 -7.98 -0.49
CA GLY A 52 15.37 -8.22 0.92
C GLY A 52 14.70 -7.23 1.89
N MET A 53 14.43 -5.99 1.47
CA MET A 53 13.67 -5.03 2.29
C MET A 53 12.18 -5.35 2.26
N GLN A 54 11.63 -5.73 1.10
CA GLN A 54 10.25 -6.20 0.97
C GLN A 54 9.99 -7.39 1.90
N ASP A 55 10.90 -8.38 1.92
CA ASP A 55 10.76 -9.58 2.76
C ASP A 55 10.80 -9.24 4.26
N ARG A 56 11.61 -8.25 4.68
CA ARG A 56 11.65 -7.77 6.07
C ARG A 56 10.40 -6.98 6.48
N LEU A 57 9.80 -6.26 5.53
CA LEU A 57 8.58 -5.49 5.80
C LEU A 57 7.34 -6.39 5.81
N PHE A 58 7.37 -7.54 5.14
CA PHE A 58 6.24 -8.47 5.02
C PHE A 58 5.59 -8.78 6.39
N SER A 59 6.37 -9.24 7.37
CA SER A 59 5.83 -9.59 8.70
C SER A 59 5.23 -8.39 9.43
N GLY A 60 5.78 -7.19 9.22
CA GLY A 60 5.28 -5.95 9.82
C GLY A 60 3.97 -5.49 9.18
N VAL A 61 3.81 -5.62 7.87
CA VAL A 61 2.55 -5.27 7.20
C VAL A 61 1.45 -6.29 7.48
N CYS A 62 1.79 -7.58 7.64
CA CYS A 62 0.83 -8.63 8.01
C CYS A 62 0.04 -8.29 9.28
N VAL A 63 0.70 -7.80 10.33
CA VAL A 63 0.02 -7.48 11.61
C VAL A 63 -0.87 -6.24 11.52
N THR A 64 -0.79 -5.45 10.44
CA THR A 64 -1.74 -4.36 10.17
C THR A 64 -3.05 -4.88 9.56
N THR A 65 -3.13 -6.16 9.22
CA THR A 65 -4.34 -6.77 8.68
C THR A 65 -5.49 -6.64 9.64
N ALA A 66 -6.64 -6.36 9.04
CA ALA A 66 -7.85 -6.00 9.75
C ALA A 66 -7.63 -4.89 10.78
N GLY A 67 -6.63 -4.02 10.52
CA GLY A 67 -6.51 -2.67 11.02
C GLY A 67 -6.97 -2.53 12.45
N ILE A 68 -6.17 -2.93 13.44
CA ILE A 68 -4.83 -3.52 13.38
C ILE A 68 -4.87 -4.77 14.24
N GLY A 69 -4.46 -5.92 13.70
CA GLY A 69 -4.49 -7.18 14.44
C GLY A 69 -5.90 -7.70 14.69
N LEU A 70 -6.76 -7.70 13.67
CA LEU A 70 -8.12 -8.24 13.69
C LEU A 70 -9.18 -7.45 14.50
N ILE A 71 -8.80 -6.37 15.18
CA ILE A 71 -9.74 -5.59 15.99
C ILE A 71 -10.74 -4.75 15.17
N CYS A 72 -10.47 -4.51 13.89
CA CYS A 72 -11.27 -3.73 12.95
C CYS A 72 -11.57 -2.25 13.31
N ASP A 73 -11.04 -1.75 14.43
CA ASP A 73 -11.24 -0.37 14.91
C ASP A 73 -10.10 0.62 14.56
N GLY A 74 -9.16 0.18 13.74
CA GLY A 74 -8.08 0.99 13.19
C GLY A 74 -8.28 1.37 11.73
N ASN A 75 -7.25 1.99 11.14
CA ASN A 75 -7.22 2.23 9.70
C ASN A 75 -7.22 0.91 8.93
N CYS A 76 -7.82 0.90 7.75
CA CYS A 76 -7.79 -0.26 6.86
C CYS A 76 -6.34 -0.66 6.54
N GLY A 77 -6.01 -1.94 6.74
CA GLY A 77 -4.65 -2.46 6.51
C GLY A 77 -4.14 -2.23 5.09
N ALA A 78 -5.02 -2.34 4.08
CA ALA A 78 -4.68 -1.98 2.69
C ALA A 78 -4.32 -0.50 2.55
N VAL A 79 -5.07 0.41 3.19
CA VAL A 79 -4.78 1.86 3.16
C VAL A 79 -3.47 2.17 3.85
N ALA A 80 -3.22 1.58 5.02
CA ALA A 80 -1.96 1.74 5.76
C ALA A 80 -0.76 1.26 4.93
N SER A 81 -0.89 0.09 4.30
CA SER A 81 0.15 -0.50 3.45
C SER A 81 0.37 0.27 2.15
N GLY A 82 -0.69 0.82 1.56
CA GLY A 82 -0.59 1.72 0.41
C GLY A 82 0.13 3.02 0.75
N ALA A 83 -0.19 3.63 1.89
CA ALA A 83 0.52 4.82 2.38
C ALA A 83 2.00 4.54 2.66
N LEU A 84 2.31 3.36 3.24
CA LEU A 84 3.69 2.90 3.42
C LEU A 84 4.43 2.78 2.08
N ALA A 85 3.82 2.14 1.07
CA ALA A 85 4.42 1.99 -0.26
C ALA A 85 4.68 3.35 -0.94
N ILE A 86 3.75 4.31 -0.83
CA ILE A 86 3.94 5.68 -1.32
C ILE A 86 5.13 6.35 -0.60
N GLY A 87 5.20 6.25 0.72
CA GLY A 87 6.29 6.81 1.51
C GLY A 87 7.67 6.24 1.12
N LEU A 88 7.75 4.93 0.89
CA LEU A 88 8.95 4.26 0.39
C LEU A 88 9.32 4.73 -1.02
N ALA A 89 8.36 4.85 -1.92
CA ALA A 89 8.59 5.34 -3.29
C ALA A 89 9.11 6.78 -3.33
N LEU A 90 8.55 7.66 -2.50
CA LEU A 90 8.98 9.06 -2.38
C LEU A 90 10.34 9.20 -1.69
N GLY A 91 10.87 8.13 -1.08
CA GLY A 91 12.19 8.12 -0.47
C GLY A 91 12.33 9.12 0.68
N ILE A 92 11.26 9.31 1.48
CA ILE A 92 11.26 10.25 2.60
C ILE A 92 12.19 9.69 3.70
N HIS A 93 13.46 10.09 3.67
CA HIS A 93 14.48 9.62 4.60
C HIS A 93 14.61 10.57 5.80
N GLY A 94 14.46 10.03 7.01
CA GLY A 94 14.69 10.74 8.26
C GLY A 94 16.17 10.83 8.67
N GLY A 95 17.09 11.03 7.70
CA GLY A 95 18.54 11.04 7.94
C GLY A 95 18.99 12.03 9.04
N PRO A 96 20.29 12.08 9.39
CA PRO A 96 20.80 12.87 10.54
C PRO A 96 20.53 14.38 10.46
N GLN A 97 20.01 14.88 9.33
CA GLN A 97 19.57 16.26 9.16
C GLN A 97 18.04 16.34 9.33
N GLY A 98 17.59 16.43 10.58
CA GLY A 98 16.42 17.25 10.85
C GLY A 98 16.66 18.66 10.28
N GLY A 99 15.65 19.26 9.64
CA GLY A 99 15.80 20.58 9.05
C GLY A 99 14.71 20.94 8.04
N PRO A 100 14.76 22.16 7.47
CA PRO A 100 13.69 22.67 6.59
C PRO A 100 13.44 21.80 5.35
N LEU A 101 14.49 21.20 4.78
CA LEU A 101 14.34 20.34 3.59
C LEU A 101 13.65 19.01 3.92
N TYR A 102 13.98 18.39 5.07
CA TYR A 102 13.26 17.22 5.57
C TYR A 102 11.79 17.53 5.81
N LEU A 103 11.49 18.65 6.48
CA LEU A 103 10.11 19.08 6.71
C LEU A 103 9.35 19.33 5.41
N MET A 104 9.97 19.97 4.41
CA MET A 104 9.36 20.16 3.09
C MET A 104 9.06 18.83 2.40
N ASN A 105 9.99 17.86 2.40
CA ASN A 105 9.77 16.54 1.81
C ASN A 105 8.69 15.75 2.55
N LEU A 106 8.65 15.86 3.88
CA LEU A 106 7.64 15.24 4.71
C LEU A 106 6.24 15.84 4.45
N GLN A 107 6.13 17.17 4.35
CA GLN A 107 4.89 17.86 4.00
C GLN A 107 4.38 17.47 2.61
N LYS A 108 5.28 17.33 1.63
CA LYS A 108 4.93 16.81 0.31
C LYS A 108 4.40 15.38 0.40
N GLY A 109 5.08 14.49 1.12
CA GLY A 109 4.61 13.12 1.37
C GLY A 109 3.23 13.06 2.00
N PHE A 110 3.01 13.85 3.05
CA PHE A 110 1.71 13.98 3.71
C PHE A 110 0.63 14.48 2.74
N ALA A 111 0.93 15.52 1.96
CA ALA A 111 0.01 16.05 0.98
C ALA A 111 -0.31 15.03 -0.12
N THR A 112 0.68 14.29 -0.62
CA THR A 112 0.47 13.23 -1.61
C THR A 112 -0.50 12.19 -1.07
N VAL A 113 -0.20 11.57 0.09
CA VAL A 113 -1.06 10.53 0.68
C VAL A 113 -2.47 11.07 1.00
N ARG A 114 -2.57 12.27 1.59
CA ARG A 114 -3.85 12.89 1.96
C ARG A 114 -4.71 13.21 0.75
N ASN A 115 -4.14 13.87 -0.25
CA ASN A 115 -4.89 14.43 -1.37
C ASN A 115 -5.19 13.38 -2.46
N THR A 116 -4.50 12.23 -2.44
CA THR A 116 -4.71 11.13 -3.39
C THR A 116 -5.40 9.95 -2.72
N LEU A 117 -4.64 9.04 -2.11
CA LEU A 117 -5.14 7.77 -1.55
C LEU A 117 -6.25 7.99 -0.52
N VAL A 118 -6.01 8.84 0.48
CA VAL A 118 -6.98 9.10 1.56
C VAL A 118 -8.21 9.81 1.01
N ASN A 119 -8.03 10.83 0.16
CA ASN A 119 -9.16 11.53 -0.47
C ASN A 119 -10.05 10.58 -1.28
N ARG A 120 -9.47 9.66 -2.07
CA ARG A 120 -10.23 8.62 -2.78
C ARG A 120 -11.00 7.70 -1.81
N CYS A 121 -10.39 7.35 -0.67
CA CYS A 121 -11.09 6.60 0.38
C CYS A 121 -12.26 7.38 0.96
N TYR A 122 -12.12 8.67 1.24
CA TYR A 122 -13.22 9.50 1.72
C TYR A 122 -14.33 9.67 0.67
N GLN A 123 -13.98 9.87 -0.60
CA GLN A 123 -14.97 9.98 -1.67
C GLN A 123 -15.80 8.69 -1.83
N LYS A 124 -15.18 7.52 -1.68
CA LYS A 124 -15.86 6.24 -1.88
C LYS A 124 -16.49 5.66 -0.62
N TYR A 125 -15.76 5.69 0.49
CA TYR A 125 -16.08 5.03 1.75
C TYR A 125 -16.44 5.98 2.89
N ASN A 126 -16.26 7.28 2.70
CA ASN A 126 -16.43 8.31 3.73
C ASN A 126 -15.55 8.12 4.96
N SER A 127 -14.51 7.28 4.88
CA SER A 127 -13.60 6.96 5.98
C SER A 127 -12.42 6.14 5.49
N ILE A 128 -11.38 6.05 6.33
CA ILE A 128 -10.28 5.09 6.21
C ILE A 128 -10.36 3.96 7.26
N LEU A 129 -11.35 4.00 8.16
CA LEU A 129 -11.54 2.98 9.20
C LEU A 129 -11.95 1.64 8.59
N CYS A 130 -11.38 0.55 9.09
CA CYS A 130 -11.65 -0.79 8.58
C CYS A 130 -13.16 -1.13 8.67
N THR A 131 -13.80 -0.90 9.82
CA THR A 131 -15.26 -1.13 9.95
C THR A 131 -16.11 -0.24 9.02
N ALA A 132 -15.70 0.99 8.73
CA ALA A 132 -16.45 1.87 7.85
C ALA A 132 -16.40 1.37 6.39
N ILE A 133 -15.22 0.93 5.94
CA ILE A 133 -15.06 0.31 4.63
C ILE A 133 -15.87 -0.98 4.55
N GLN A 134 -15.79 -1.86 5.56
CA GLN A 134 -16.58 -3.09 5.59
C GLN A 134 -18.09 -2.81 5.50
N ARG A 135 -18.61 -1.85 6.28
CA ARG A 135 -20.03 -1.47 6.22
C ARG A 135 -20.43 -0.94 4.84
N LYS A 136 -19.58 -0.13 4.21
CA LYS A 136 -19.86 0.40 2.88
C LYS A 136 -19.86 -0.70 1.81
N TRP A 137 -18.94 -1.66 1.93
CA TRP A 137 -18.75 -2.72 0.94
C TRP A 137 -19.76 -3.87 1.09
N PHE A 138 -19.99 -4.33 2.33
CA PHE A 138 -20.78 -5.52 2.63
C PHE A 138 -22.10 -5.23 3.36
N GLY A 139 -22.34 -3.99 3.79
CA GLY A 139 -23.49 -3.65 4.65
C GLY A 139 -23.33 -4.06 6.12
N LYS A 140 -22.21 -4.69 6.48
CA LYS A 140 -21.88 -5.17 7.84
C LYS A 140 -20.40 -4.94 8.13
N ALA A 141 -20.08 -4.79 9.41
CA ALA A 141 -18.70 -4.88 9.90
C ALA A 141 -18.58 -6.07 10.85
N TRP A 142 -17.40 -6.65 10.90
CA TRP A 142 -17.08 -7.81 11.72
C TRP A 142 -16.08 -7.44 12.80
N ASP A 143 -16.22 -8.09 13.96
CA ASP A 143 -15.16 -8.21 14.95
C ASP A 143 -14.38 -9.48 14.62
N LEU A 144 -13.23 -9.33 13.96
CA LEU A 144 -12.46 -10.47 13.48
C LEU A 144 -11.63 -11.12 14.60
N THR A 145 -11.71 -10.61 15.84
CA THR A 145 -11.19 -11.31 17.02
C THR A 145 -12.08 -12.47 17.46
N ARG A 146 -13.33 -12.52 16.98
CA ARG A 146 -14.25 -13.63 17.20
C ARG A 146 -14.18 -14.64 16.06
N ASP A 147 -14.00 -15.91 16.40
CA ASP A 147 -13.83 -16.98 15.42
C ASP A 147 -15.03 -17.14 14.47
N ASP A 148 -16.25 -17.01 14.97
CA ASP A 148 -17.48 -17.13 14.16
C ASP A 148 -17.57 -16.04 13.09
N MET A 149 -17.33 -14.80 13.49
CA MET A 149 -17.34 -13.63 12.62
C MET A 149 -16.16 -13.63 11.64
N ASN A 150 -14.99 -14.09 12.09
CA ASN A 150 -13.82 -14.23 11.24
C ASN A 150 -14.05 -15.28 10.14
N MET A 151 -14.58 -16.44 10.49
CA MET A 151 -14.92 -17.49 9.52
C MET A 151 -16.00 -17.04 8.53
N GLU A 152 -17.02 -16.31 8.99
CA GLU A 152 -18.03 -15.70 8.12
C GLU A 152 -17.36 -14.74 7.13
N PHE A 153 -16.53 -13.83 7.62
CA PHE A 153 -15.82 -12.85 6.79
C PHE A 153 -14.91 -13.52 5.76
N LEU A 154 -14.13 -14.53 6.16
CA LEU A 154 -13.26 -15.29 5.26
C LEU A 154 -14.02 -16.08 4.20
N GLY A 155 -15.25 -16.52 4.51
CA GLY A 155 -16.12 -17.22 3.58
C GLY A 155 -16.74 -16.33 2.50
N ILE A 156 -16.90 -15.03 2.79
CA ILE A 156 -17.50 -14.06 1.85
C ILE A 156 -16.48 -13.14 1.19
N THR A 157 -15.28 -12.99 1.78
CA THR A 157 -14.32 -12.00 1.30
C THR A 157 -13.72 -12.44 -0.03
N HIS A 158 -14.04 -11.67 -1.06
CA HIS A 158 -13.28 -11.60 -2.29
C HIS A 158 -13.03 -10.14 -2.64
N GLY A 159 -11.99 -9.59 -2.04
CA GLY A 159 -11.36 -8.37 -2.49
C GLY A 159 -11.50 -7.18 -1.57
N CYS A 160 -12.46 -7.14 -0.65
CA CYS A 160 -12.82 -5.95 0.15
C CYS A 160 -12.39 -4.64 -0.56
N ALA A 161 -11.47 -3.86 0.01
CA ALA A 161 -10.84 -2.72 -0.67
C ALA A 161 -9.42 -3.02 -1.22
N ILE A 162 -8.92 -4.27 -1.14
CA ILE A 162 -7.54 -4.66 -1.49
C ILE A 162 -7.21 -4.27 -2.94
N MET A 163 -8.04 -4.70 -3.90
CA MET A 163 -7.80 -4.46 -5.33
C MET A 163 -7.78 -2.97 -5.67
N GLU A 164 -8.77 -2.23 -5.16
CA GLU A 164 -8.92 -0.81 -5.47
C GLU A 164 -7.80 0.02 -4.89
N ILE A 165 -7.47 -0.21 -3.61
CA ILE A 165 -6.38 0.48 -2.94
C ILE A 165 -5.04 0.14 -3.60
N THR A 166 -4.84 -1.10 -4.04
CA THR A 166 -3.64 -1.52 -4.77
C THR A 166 -3.50 -0.76 -6.09
N MET A 167 -4.56 -0.72 -6.90
CA MET A 167 -4.56 0.00 -8.17
C MET A 167 -4.31 1.49 -7.96
N TRP A 168 -5.03 2.13 -7.03
CA TRP A 168 -4.85 3.56 -6.74
C TRP A 168 -3.44 3.85 -6.26
N THR A 169 -2.89 3.04 -5.35
CA THR A 169 -1.53 3.23 -4.83
C THR A 169 -0.51 3.10 -5.95
N THR A 170 -0.67 2.11 -6.83
CA THR A 170 0.21 1.90 -7.99
C THR A 170 0.16 3.10 -8.93
N GLU A 171 -1.05 3.57 -9.26
CA GLU A 171 -1.27 4.75 -10.10
C GLU A 171 -0.61 6.00 -9.50
N ILE A 172 -0.80 6.25 -8.20
CA ILE A 172 -0.22 7.40 -7.49
C ILE A 172 1.30 7.37 -7.55
N ILE A 173 1.93 6.21 -7.32
CA ILE A 173 3.39 6.09 -7.40
C ILE A 173 3.89 6.35 -8.83
N LEU A 174 3.17 5.86 -9.84
CA LEU A 174 3.52 6.11 -11.24
C LEU A 174 3.30 7.58 -11.64
N ASP A 175 2.25 8.25 -11.15
CA ASP A 175 2.05 9.70 -11.31
C ASP A 175 3.23 10.48 -10.73
N GLU A 176 3.67 10.13 -9.53
CA GLU A 176 4.81 10.78 -8.87
C GLU A 176 6.14 10.45 -9.56
N PHE A 177 6.27 9.28 -10.18
CA PHE A 177 7.39 8.95 -11.07
C PHE A 177 7.40 9.81 -12.32
N GLU A 178 6.26 9.98 -13.00
CA GLU A 178 6.11 10.84 -14.18
C GLU A 178 6.41 12.32 -13.86
N LYS A 179 6.10 12.77 -12.64
CA LYS A 179 6.46 14.11 -12.13
C LYS A 179 7.94 14.24 -11.72
N GLY A 180 8.69 13.14 -11.68
CA GLY A 180 10.10 13.12 -11.26
C GLY A 180 10.34 13.10 -9.75
N ASN A 181 9.30 12.88 -8.94
CA ASN A 181 9.40 12.78 -7.48
C ASN A 181 9.84 11.38 -7.01
N VAL A 182 9.60 10.35 -7.82
CA VAL A 182 10.10 8.98 -7.58
C VAL A 182 11.27 8.71 -8.51
N LYS A 183 12.41 8.27 -7.95
CA LYS A 183 13.65 8.02 -8.73
C LYS A 183 13.93 6.53 -8.99
N GLY A 184 13.25 5.65 -8.25
CA GLY A 184 13.57 4.23 -8.16
C GLY A 184 14.78 3.94 -7.26
N TYR A 185 14.88 2.69 -6.83
CA TYR A 185 16.01 2.14 -6.10
C TYR A 185 17.16 1.87 -7.06
N VAL A 186 18.33 2.44 -6.78
CA VAL A 186 19.52 2.33 -7.64
C VAL A 186 20.65 1.62 -6.87
N GLY A 187 20.31 0.57 -6.12
CA GLY A 187 21.25 -0.06 -5.18
C GLY A 187 21.63 0.86 -4.03
N SER A 188 21.96 0.30 -2.86
CA SER A 188 22.69 1.09 -1.86
C SER A 188 24.07 1.39 -2.45
N PRO A 189 24.56 2.64 -2.46
CA PRO A 189 26.01 2.82 -2.48
C PRO A 189 26.50 2.02 -1.28
N HIS A 190 27.37 1.04 -1.53
CA HIS A 190 27.94 0.20 -0.48
C HIS A 190 28.32 1.11 0.69
N VAL A 191 27.59 0.98 1.81
CA VAL A 191 28.11 1.43 3.09
C VAL A 191 29.25 0.45 3.33
N LYS A 192 30.46 0.83 2.89
CA LYS A 192 31.66 0.12 3.28
C LYS A 192 31.66 0.11 4.82
N PRO A 193 31.97 -1.05 5.43
CA PRO A 193 32.02 -1.18 6.89
C PRO A 193 32.94 -0.14 7.52
#